data_AF-A0A533RH95-F1
#
_entry.id   AF-A0A533RH95-F1
#
_cell.length_a   1.000
_cell.length_b   1.000
_cell.length_c   1.000
_cell.angle_alpha   90.00
_cell.angle_beta   90.00
_cell.angle_gamma   90.00
#
_symmetry.space_group_name_H-M   'P 1'
#
loop_
_entity.id
_entity.type
_entity.pdbx_description
1 polymer ?
#
loop_
_entity_poly.entity_id
_entity_poly.type
_entity_poly.pdbx_seq_one_letter_code
_entity_poly.pdbx_strand_id
1 'polypeptide(L)'
;MFLLNNDLEKIDELVTDMLSSCDNLGSDPNGVVVLDPERIEADAPWSFLERAGDFDDSEPPPEQATRLLGHYRSMRSPGEIFLYTNNLKNFFWGLVKHHWYPSGESIRKCDLIAGARLIALSTYYHERFHHFCDVMKVLRSDHSSNRNREEALAVAFEVRTIRDLRRQWSGSIGSRNLSHRLYEILMVESNRHTSPGYCEWEKYKEKKDFWTALVQYVPPPNHDFLHRSGVSVRGIMHGVLHSSGVGRCPVNRSPLI
;
A
#
# COMPACT_ATOMS: atom_id res chain seq x y z
N MET A 1 -5.27 1.91 -16.52
CA MET A 1 -4.58 2.32 -15.27
C MET A 1 -3.12 1.96 -15.47
N PHE A 2 -2.25 2.94 -15.69
CA PHE A 2 -0.85 2.68 -16.00
C PHE A 2 -0.02 3.05 -14.77
N LEU A 3 0.47 2.04 -14.06
CA LEU A 3 1.67 2.23 -13.24
C LEU A 3 2.78 2.71 -14.19
N LEU A 4 3.62 3.64 -13.75
CA LEU A 4 4.85 3.88 -14.50
C LEU A 4 5.63 2.56 -14.48
N ASN A 5 6.14 2.09 -15.62
CA ASN A 5 6.95 0.87 -15.66
C ASN A 5 8.08 0.93 -14.61
N ASN A 6 8.63 2.12 -14.36
CA ASN A 6 9.65 2.36 -13.34
C ASN A 6 9.18 2.12 -11.89
N ASP A 7 7.90 2.38 -11.57
CA ASP A 7 7.38 2.13 -10.21
C ASP A 7 7.21 0.63 -9.98
N LEU A 8 6.78 -0.10 -11.01
CA LEU A 8 6.68 -1.56 -10.96
C LEU A 8 8.06 -2.23 -10.85
N GLU A 9 9.06 -1.73 -11.57
CA GLU A 9 10.44 -2.21 -11.46
C GLU A 9 10.99 -2.04 -10.04
N LYS A 10 10.79 -0.86 -9.43
CA LYS A 10 11.20 -0.60 -8.03
C LYS A 10 10.46 -1.49 -7.02
N ILE A 11 9.17 -1.74 -7.24
CA ILE A 11 8.40 -2.68 -6.41
C ILE A 11 8.94 -4.11 -6.58
N ASP A 12 9.41 -4.48 -7.77
CA ASP A 12 9.98 -5.81 -8.00
C ASP A 12 11.34 -5.97 -7.32
N GLU A 13 12.19 -4.95 -7.40
CA GLU A 13 13.45 -4.88 -6.63
C GLU A 13 13.18 -5.03 -5.13
N LEU A 14 12.21 -4.27 -4.61
CA LEU A 14 11.76 -4.35 -3.21
C LEU A 14 11.29 -5.75 -2.82
N VAL A 15 10.50 -6.41 -3.68
CA VAL A 15 10.00 -7.77 -3.45
C VAL A 15 11.13 -8.79 -3.46
N THR A 16 12.09 -8.65 -4.38
CA THR A 16 13.30 -9.48 -4.41
C THR A 16 14.07 -9.33 -3.10
N ASP A 17 14.24 -8.11 -2.59
CA ASP A 17 14.93 -7.87 -1.31
C ASP A 17 14.15 -8.46 -0.12
N MET A 18 12.82 -8.26 -0.06
CA MET A 18 11.95 -8.84 0.96
C MET A 18 12.05 -10.37 1.02
N LEU A 19 12.24 -11.01 -0.14
CA LEU A 19 12.28 -12.46 -0.28
C LEU A 19 13.69 -13.02 -0.47
N SER A 20 14.75 -12.22 -0.32
CA SER A 20 16.13 -12.67 -0.48
C SER A 20 16.49 -13.82 0.49
N SER A 21 15.88 -13.87 1.68
CA SER A 21 16.00 -15.02 2.60
C SER A 21 15.30 -16.29 2.10
N CYS A 22 14.36 -16.16 1.15
CA CYS A 22 13.60 -17.26 0.55
C CYS A 22 14.36 -18.03 -0.51
N ASP A 23 15.41 -17.45 -1.11
CA ASP A 23 16.16 -18.15 -2.16
C ASP A 23 16.90 -19.38 -1.62
N ASN A 24 17.06 -19.44 -0.30
CA ASN A 24 17.55 -20.62 0.43
C ASN A 24 16.43 -21.53 0.96
N LEU A 25 15.16 -21.28 0.64
CA LEU A 25 14.07 -22.18 0.96
C LEU A 25 14.01 -23.27 -0.10
N GLY A 26 14.28 -24.51 0.31
CA GLY A 26 14.13 -25.67 -0.56
C GLY A 26 12.71 -25.70 -1.13
N SER A 27 12.61 -25.89 -2.44
CA SER A 27 11.33 -26.15 -3.09
C SER A 27 11.34 -27.55 -3.70
N ASP A 28 10.18 -28.20 -3.65
CA ASP A 28 9.99 -29.46 -4.35
C ASP A 28 9.89 -29.22 -5.88
N PRO A 29 9.87 -30.28 -6.71
CA PRO A 29 9.72 -30.14 -8.17
C PRO A 29 8.43 -29.42 -8.62
N ASN A 30 7.43 -29.29 -7.74
CA ASN A 30 6.18 -28.59 -7.99
C ASN A 30 6.22 -27.12 -7.53
N GLY A 31 7.38 -26.66 -7.02
CA GLY A 31 7.57 -25.31 -6.51
C GLY A 31 6.93 -25.07 -5.15
N VAL A 32 6.52 -26.11 -4.43
CA VAL A 32 6.05 -26.04 -3.04
C VAL A 32 7.24 -25.79 -2.13
N VAL A 33 7.10 -24.81 -1.26
CA VAL A 33 8.14 -24.41 -0.31
C VAL A 33 7.89 -25.08 1.03
N VAL A 34 8.93 -25.69 1.60
CA VAL A 34 8.90 -26.16 2.99
C VAL A 34 9.17 -24.96 3.89
N LEU A 35 8.13 -24.54 4.62
CA LEU A 35 8.23 -23.47 5.60
C LEU A 35 8.94 -24.00 6.86
N ASP A 36 10.15 -23.52 7.09
CA ASP A 36 10.94 -23.81 8.30
C ASP A 36 10.45 -22.90 9.45
N PRO A 37 9.88 -23.46 10.55
CA PRO A 37 9.30 -22.69 11.64
C PRO A 37 10.32 -21.81 12.37
N GLU A 38 11.55 -22.28 12.54
CA GLU A 38 12.61 -21.54 13.26
C GLU A 38 13.05 -20.31 12.47
N ARG A 39 13.09 -20.42 11.13
CA ARG A 39 13.37 -19.27 10.24
C ARG A 39 12.23 -18.26 10.22
N ILE A 40 10.99 -18.72 10.19
CA ILE A 40 9.82 -17.85 10.26
C ILE A 40 9.75 -17.14 11.62
N GLU A 41 10.22 -17.77 12.70
CA GLU A 41 10.33 -17.13 14.01
C GLU A 41 11.34 -15.98 14.05
N ALA A 42 12.51 -16.16 13.44
CA ALA A 42 13.54 -15.12 13.36
C ALA A 42 13.10 -13.92 12.49
N ASP A 43 12.34 -14.17 11.42
CA ASP A 43 11.95 -13.15 10.43
C ASP A 43 10.60 -12.45 10.74
N ALA A 44 9.83 -12.88 11.76
CA ALA A 44 8.49 -12.34 12.03
C ALA A 44 8.15 -12.23 13.53
N PRO A 45 8.61 -11.17 14.21
CA PRO A 45 8.19 -10.88 15.57
C PRO A 45 6.71 -10.44 15.61
N TRP A 46 5.95 -10.99 16.56
CA TRP A 46 4.51 -10.73 16.79
C TRP A 46 4.14 -9.24 16.82
N SER A 47 5.07 -8.40 17.26
CA SER A 47 4.90 -6.95 17.37
C SER A 47 4.60 -6.27 16.03
N PHE A 48 4.87 -6.89 14.87
CA PHE A 48 4.63 -6.28 13.57
C PHE A 48 3.19 -6.40 13.06
N LEU A 49 2.36 -7.28 13.62
CA LEU A 49 0.96 -7.42 13.16
C LEU A 49 0.07 -6.23 13.53
N GLU A 50 0.50 -5.41 14.49
CA GLU A 50 -0.12 -4.13 14.81
C GLU A 50 0.54 -3.04 13.95
N ARG A 51 -0.07 -2.72 12.80
CA ARG A 51 0.36 -1.59 11.95
C ARG A 51 0.25 -0.30 12.79
N ALA A 52 1.37 0.37 13.02
CA ALA A 52 1.36 1.67 13.70
C ALA A 52 0.60 2.69 12.83
N GLY A 53 -0.17 3.59 13.45
CA GLY A 53 -0.84 4.66 12.69
C GLY A 53 0.14 5.72 12.19
N ASP A 54 -0.13 6.32 11.03
CA ASP A 54 0.80 7.19 10.28
C ASP A 54 1.21 8.46 11.02
N PHE A 55 2.47 8.87 11.07
CA PHE A 55 2.88 10.01 11.89
C PHE A 55 2.36 11.37 11.41
N ASP A 56 2.16 12.31 12.34
CA ASP A 56 2.03 13.74 11.99
C ASP A 56 3.44 14.31 11.76
N ASP A 57 3.63 15.04 10.66
CA ASP A 57 4.91 15.67 10.26
C ASP A 57 5.48 16.66 11.31
N SER A 58 4.70 16.97 12.35
CA SER A 58 5.08 17.86 13.45
C SER A 58 5.94 17.19 14.54
N GLU A 59 6.05 15.86 14.55
CA GLU A 59 6.86 15.10 15.52
C GLU A 59 8.06 14.40 14.85
N PRO A 60 9.25 14.37 15.48
CA PRO A 60 10.37 13.58 14.96
C PRO A 60 9.91 12.11 14.84
N PRO A 61 10.29 11.38 13.77
CA PRO A 61 9.86 9.99 13.60
C PRO A 61 10.31 9.25 14.85
N PRO A 62 9.38 8.81 15.72
CA PRO A 62 9.80 8.30 16.99
C PRO A 62 10.53 7.00 16.75
N GLU A 63 11.28 6.55 17.75
CA GLU A 63 11.80 5.19 17.81
C GLU A 63 10.66 4.12 17.72
N GLN A 64 9.38 4.54 17.75
CA GLN A 64 8.18 3.75 17.42
C GLN A 64 7.86 3.64 15.91
N ALA A 65 8.61 4.31 15.03
CA ALA A 65 8.62 4.10 13.57
C ALA A 65 9.08 2.69 13.18
N THR A 66 9.50 1.88 14.16
CA THR A 66 9.88 0.47 14.04
C THR A 66 8.81 -0.42 13.41
N ARG A 67 7.55 0.03 13.25
CA ARG A 67 6.45 -0.77 12.65
C ARG A 67 5.79 -0.15 11.41
N LEU A 68 6.25 1.01 10.92
CA LEU A 68 5.67 1.63 9.72
C LEU A 68 6.03 0.82 8.48
N LEU A 69 5.04 0.52 7.63
CA LEU A 69 5.30 -0.19 6.38
C LEU A 69 5.72 0.77 5.26
N GLY A 70 5.13 1.96 5.27
CA GLY A 70 5.46 3.07 4.42
C GLY A 70 5.19 4.39 5.15
N HIS A 71 5.59 5.49 4.51
CA HIS A 71 5.11 6.81 4.88
C HIS A 71 5.20 7.76 3.69
N TYR A 72 4.25 8.68 3.63
CA TYR A 72 4.27 9.83 2.75
C TYR A 72 4.77 11.07 3.51
N ARG A 73 5.76 11.77 2.94
CA ARG A 73 6.25 13.06 3.46
C ARG A 73 5.61 14.21 2.68
N SER A 74 4.97 15.15 3.39
CA SER A 74 4.23 16.27 2.78
C SER A 74 5.08 17.14 1.83
N MET A 75 4.42 17.75 0.84
CA MET A 75 4.95 18.53 -0.28
C MET A 75 5.67 19.86 0.09
N ARG A 76 6.24 20.02 1.29
CA ARG A 76 7.14 21.16 1.58
C ARG A 76 8.45 21.12 0.75
N SER A 77 8.74 19.98 0.13
CA SER A 77 9.77 19.64 -0.89
C SER A 77 9.25 18.36 -1.56
N PRO A 78 9.30 18.16 -2.90
CA PRO A 78 8.31 17.37 -3.66
C PRO A 78 7.90 16.11 -2.91
N GLY A 79 6.59 15.87 -2.76
CA GLY A 79 6.07 14.81 -1.90
C GLY A 79 6.75 13.46 -2.19
N GLU A 80 7.24 12.81 -1.14
CA GLU A 80 8.01 11.57 -1.25
C GLU A 80 7.27 10.43 -0.57
N ILE A 81 7.23 9.26 -1.23
CA ILE A 81 6.71 8.02 -0.66
C ILE A 81 7.90 7.14 -0.32
N PHE A 82 7.96 6.70 0.92
CA PHE A 82 8.96 5.76 1.41
C PHE A 82 8.30 4.43 1.73
N LEU A 83 8.97 3.34 1.38
CA LEU A 83 8.57 1.98 1.71
C LEU A 83 9.70 1.33 2.50
N TYR A 84 9.41 0.80 3.69
CA TYR A 84 10.42 0.26 4.58
C TYR A 84 10.55 -1.25 4.37
N THR A 85 11.52 -1.65 3.53
CA THR A 85 11.73 -3.05 3.10
C THR A 85 11.72 -4.06 4.24
N ASN A 86 12.49 -3.81 5.31
CA ASN A 86 12.55 -4.73 6.45
C ASN A 86 11.21 -4.84 7.18
N ASN A 87 10.48 -3.73 7.30
CA ASN A 87 9.18 -3.72 7.98
C ASN A 87 8.11 -4.43 7.15
N LEU A 88 8.11 -4.21 5.83
CA LEU A 88 7.26 -4.94 4.88
C LEU A 88 7.55 -6.44 4.91
N LYS A 89 8.83 -6.84 4.93
CA LYS A 89 9.26 -8.23 5.06
C LYS A 89 8.70 -8.85 6.36
N ASN A 90 8.96 -8.22 7.49
CA ASN A 90 8.53 -8.72 8.80
C ASN A 90 7.00 -8.82 8.90
N PHE A 91 6.29 -7.82 8.37
CA PHE A 91 4.82 -7.81 8.33
C PHE A 91 4.27 -8.95 7.46
N PHE A 92 4.79 -9.11 6.24
CA PHE A 92 4.38 -10.18 5.33
C PHE A 92 4.59 -11.55 5.97
N TRP A 93 5.77 -11.81 6.53
CA TRP A 93 6.05 -13.08 7.19
C TRP A 93 5.25 -13.29 8.47
N GLY A 94 4.93 -12.22 9.21
CA GLY A 94 3.97 -12.26 10.31
C GLY A 94 2.61 -12.78 9.86
N LEU A 95 2.07 -12.25 8.77
CA LEU A 95 0.79 -12.70 8.22
C LEU A 95 0.83 -14.18 7.81
N VAL A 96 1.89 -14.61 7.11
CA VAL A 96 2.08 -16.02 6.72
C VAL A 96 2.19 -16.91 7.95
N LYS A 97 3.00 -16.54 8.94
CA LYS A 97 3.20 -17.29 10.18
C LYS A 97 1.92 -17.46 10.98
N HIS A 98 1.13 -16.41 11.11
CA HIS A 98 -0.01 -16.40 12.04
C HIS A 98 -1.31 -16.89 11.42
N HIS A 99 -1.49 -16.74 10.10
CA HIS A 99 -2.76 -17.07 9.45
C HIS A 99 -2.65 -18.18 8.41
N TRP A 100 -1.49 -18.36 7.77
CA TRP A 100 -1.30 -19.44 6.79
C TRP A 100 -0.71 -20.70 7.43
N TYR A 101 0.45 -20.59 8.08
CA TYR A 101 1.20 -21.73 8.61
C TYR A 101 0.38 -22.66 9.53
N PRO A 102 -0.47 -22.17 10.46
CA PRO A 102 -1.25 -23.02 11.36
C PRO A 102 -2.28 -23.91 10.65
N SER A 103 -2.60 -23.61 9.38
CA SER A 103 -3.50 -24.42 8.58
C SER A 103 -2.88 -25.75 8.12
N GLY A 104 -1.55 -25.86 8.14
CA GLY A 104 -0.83 -27.01 7.58
C GLY A 104 -0.85 -27.07 6.04
N GLU A 105 -1.39 -26.06 5.36
CA GLU A 105 -1.46 -26.04 3.90
C GLU A 105 -0.10 -25.72 3.26
N SER A 106 0.21 -26.44 2.18
CA SER A 106 1.38 -26.18 1.35
C SER A 106 1.25 -24.84 0.61
N ILE A 107 2.32 -24.06 0.58
CA ILE A 107 2.40 -22.81 -0.17
C ILE A 107 3.45 -22.92 -1.29
N ARG A 108 3.14 -22.39 -2.48
CA ARG A 108 4.09 -22.37 -3.59
C ARG A 108 4.97 -21.12 -3.53
N LYS A 109 6.20 -21.21 -4.05
CA LYS A 109 7.12 -20.06 -4.14
C LYS A 109 6.49 -18.89 -4.89
N CYS A 110 5.73 -19.17 -5.95
CA CYS A 110 5.02 -18.15 -6.72
C CYS A 110 3.89 -17.46 -5.93
N ASP A 111 3.25 -18.14 -4.98
CA ASP A 111 2.26 -17.56 -4.08
C ASP A 111 2.93 -16.57 -3.11
N LEU A 112 4.10 -16.93 -2.56
CA LEU A 112 4.88 -16.07 -1.68
C LEU A 112 5.34 -14.79 -2.40
N ILE A 113 5.87 -14.93 -3.62
CA ILE A 113 6.28 -13.78 -4.44
C ILE A 113 5.10 -12.86 -4.74
N ALA A 114 3.97 -13.44 -5.15
CA ALA A 114 2.77 -12.65 -5.43
C ALA A 114 2.21 -11.98 -4.16
N GLY A 115 2.30 -12.64 -3.01
CA GLY A 115 1.87 -12.11 -1.71
C GLY A 115 2.74 -10.95 -1.22
N ALA A 116 4.07 -11.08 -1.29
CA ALA A 116 4.99 -9.99 -0.94
C ALA A 116 4.76 -8.76 -1.82
N ARG A 117 4.59 -8.98 -3.13
CA ARG A 117 4.26 -7.92 -4.09
C ARG A 117 2.93 -7.25 -3.78
N LEU A 118 1.93 -8.02 -3.35
CA LEU A 118 0.62 -7.50 -2.93
C LEU A 118 0.76 -6.54 -1.75
N ILE A 119 1.53 -6.89 -0.71
CA ILE A 119 1.77 -6.05 0.47
C ILE A 119 2.52 -4.76 0.12
N ALA A 120 3.54 -4.85 -0.75
CA ALA A 120 4.26 -3.68 -1.23
C ALA A 120 3.35 -2.73 -2.04
N LEU A 121 2.56 -3.27 -2.98
CA LEU A 121 1.61 -2.48 -3.76
C LEU A 121 0.50 -1.88 -2.89
N SER A 122 -0.02 -2.64 -1.94
CA SER A 122 -1.00 -2.19 -0.95
C SER A 122 -0.49 -0.94 -0.24
N THR A 123 0.68 -1.05 0.40
CA THR A 123 1.31 0.08 1.11
C THR A 123 1.57 1.26 0.17
N TYR A 124 2.10 1.03 -1.04
CA TYR A 124 2.33 2.08 -2.01
C TYR A 124 1.05 2.86 -2.39
N TYR A 125 -0.07 2.17 -2.63
CA TYR A 125 -1.32 2.83 -2.99
C TYR A 125 -1.96 3.59 -1.82
N HIS A 126 -1.78 3.12 -0.59
CA HIS A 126 -2.14 3.85 0.62
C HIS A 126 -1.39 5.18 0.69
N GLU A 127 -0.05 5.16 0.62
CA GLU A 127 0.75 6.39 0.66
C GLU A 127 0.48 7.33 -0.53
N ARG A 128 0.21 6.76 -1.71
CA ARG A 128 -0.16 7.55 -2.90
C ARG A 128 -1.48 8.30 -2.69
N PHE A 129 -2.40 7.76 -1.91
CA PHE A 129 -3.63 8.46 -1.56
C PHE A 129 -3.34 9.67 -0.65
N HIS A 130 -2.47 9.52 0.35
CA HIS A 130 -2.03 10.64 1.18
C HIS A 130 -1.36 11.74 0.36
N HIS A 131 -0.48 11.37 -0.57
CA HIS A 131 0.10 12.31 -1.53
C HIS A 131 -0.99 13.06 -2.33
N PHE A 132 -2.01 12.35 -2.84
CA PHE A 132 -3.13 12.99 -3.52
C PHE A 132 -3.86 13.99 -2.61
N CYS A 133 -4.19 13.60 -1.38
CA CYS A 133 -4.86 14.48 -0.43
C CYS A 133 -4.04 15.74 -0.13
N ASP A 134 -2.72 15.60 0.03
CA ASP A 134 -1.82 16.72 0.27
C ASP A 134 -1.74 17.67 -0.93
N VAL A 135 -1.67 17.15 -2.17
CA VAL A 135 -1.78 17.96 -3.40
C VAL A 135 -3.06 18.79 -3.40
N MET A 136 -4.21 18.16 -3.11
CA MET A 136 -5.50 18.85 -3.11
C MET A 136 -5.61 19.90 -2.00
N LYS A 137 -5.05 19.63 -0.82
CA LYS A 137 -5.00 20.55 0.32
C LYS A 137 -4.13 21.78 0.01
N VAL A 138 -2.94 21.58 -0.55
CA VAL A 138 -2.03 22.66 -0.97
C VAL A 138 -2.70 23.56 -2.01
N LEU A 139 -3.36 22.98 -3.03
CA LEU A 139 -4.07 23.73 -4.06
C LEU A 139 -5.24 24.58 -3.52
N ARG A 140 -5.76 24.24 -2.33
CA ARG A 140 -6.87 24.96 -1.67
C ARG A 140 -6.43 25.90 -0.55
N SER A 141 -5.14 25.88 -0.19
CA SER A 141 -4.65 26.53 1.02
C SER A 141 -5.43 26.09 2.28
N ASP A 142 -5.88 24.82 2.28
CA ASP A 142 -6.66 24.21 3.37
C ASP A 142 -5.78 23.19 4.07
N HIS A 143 -5.52 23.40 5.35
CA HIS A 143 -4.71 22.52 6.19
C HIS A 143 -5.55 21.75 7.22
N SER A 144 -6.88 21.82 7.13
CA SER A 144 -7.74 21.02 7.98
C SER A 144 -7.60 19.53 7.63
N SER A 145 -7.38 18.70 8.66
CA SER A 145 -7.23 17.26 8.50
C SER A 145 -8.11 16.52 9.49
N ASN A 146 -8.99 15.68 8.98
CA ASN A 146 -9.58 14.61 9.79
C ASN A 146 -8.81 13.34 9.46
N ARG A 147 -7.75 13.09 10.22
CA ARG A 147 -6.81 11.98 9.98
C ARG A 147 -7.53 10.64 9.90
N ASN A 148 -8.40 10.32 10.86
CA ASN A 148 -9.15 9.05 10.85
C ASN A 148 -9.97 8.87 9.57
N ARG A 149 -10.60 9.94 9.07
CA ARG A 149 -11.34 9.89 7.80
C ARG A 149 -10.41 9.72 6.60
N GLU A 150 -9.24 10.35 6.61
CA GLU A 150 -8.24 10.20 5.56
C GLU A 150 -7.71 8.77 5.48
N GLU A 151 -7.30 8.19 6.61
CA GLU A 151 -6.86 6.80 6.73
C GLU A 151 -7.92 5.82 6.20
N ALA A 152 -9.17 6.01 6.62
CA ALA A 152 -10.27 5.15 6.18
C ALA A 152 -10.49 5.23 4.65
N LEU A 153 -10.33 6.42 4.07
CA LEU A 153 -10.39 6.63 2.62
C LEU A 153 -9.16 6.06 1.92
N ALA A 154 -7.97 6.15 2.51
CA ALA A 154 -6.72 5.60 1.97
C ALA A 154 -6.81 4.08 1.85
N VAL A 155 -7.24 3.39 2.92
CA VAL A 155 -7.46 1.93 2.90
C VAL A 155 -8.54 1.55 1.89
N ALA A 156 -9.65 2.29 1.82
CA ALA A 156 -10.71 2.02 0.84
C ALA A 156 -10.21 2.19 -0.61
N PHE A 157 -9.38 3.22 -0.86
CA PHE A 157 -8.74 3.45 -2.15
C PHE A 157 -7.78 2.31 -2.51
N GLU A 158 -6.91 1.93 -1.58
CA GLU A 158 -5.98 0.81 -1.72
C GLU A 158 -6.71 -0.48 -2.10
N VAL A 159 -7.65 -0.94 -1.25
CA VAL A 159 -8.39 -2.19 -1.44
C VAL A 159 -9.10 -2.21 -2.79
N ARG A 160 -9.71 -1.09 -3.18
CA ARG A 160 -10.35 -0.93 -4.49
C ARG A 160 -9.34 -1.05 -5.63
N THR A 161 -8.21 -0.38 -5.51
CA THR A 161 -7.17 -0.34 -6.53
C THR A 161 -6.55 -1.72 -6.74
N ILE A 162 -6.21 -2.41 -5.65
CA ILE A 162 -5.73 -3.78 -5.66
C ILE A 162 -6.76 -4.74 -6.29
N ARG A 163 -8.05 -4.60 -5.94
CA ARG A 163 -9.13 -5.41 -6.55
C ARG A 163 -9.26 -5.16 -8.06
N ASP A 164 -9.18 -3.91 -8.48
CA ASP A 164 -9.28 -3.53 -9.90
C ASP A 164 -8.03 -4.02 -10.69
N LEU A 165 -6.83 -3.96 -10.09
CA LEU A 165 -5.62 -4.57 -10.64
C LEU A 165 -5.75 -6.09 -10.76
N ARG A 166 -6.30 -6.76 -9.73
CA ARG A 166 -6.50 -8.21 -9.73
C ARG A 166 -7.37 -8.71 -10.87
N ARG A 167 -8.38 -7.94 -11.25
CA ARG A 167 -9.25 -8.26 -12.40
C ARG A 167 -8.54 -8.06 -13.75
N GLN A 168 -7.57 -7.14 -13.81
CA GLN A 168 -6.82 -6.80 -15.03
C GLN A 168 -5.54 -7.62 -15.22
N TRP A 169 -5.11 -8.39 -14.21
CA TRP A 169 -3.89 -9.20 -14.22
C TRP A 169 -3.95 -10.43 -15.16
N SER A 170 -3.86 -10.21 -16.47
CA SER A 170 -3.65 -11.23 -17.50
C SER A 170 -2.21 -11.32 -18.05
N GLY A 171 -1.27 -10.49 -17.57
CA GLY A 171 0.14 -10.50 -17.95
C GLY A 171 1.10 -10.30 -16.76
N SER A 172 2.37 -10.72 -16.95
CA SER A 172 3.66 -10.58 -16.22
C SER A 172 3.77 -10.15 -14.74
N ILE A 173 2.72 -9.65 -14.09
CA ILE A 173 2.67 -9.10 -12.73
C ILE A 173 2.05 -10.14 -11.74
N GLY A 174 2.33 -11.42 -11.98
CA GLY A 174 2.43 -12.48 -10.95
C GLY A 174 1.21 -12.96 -10.14
N SER A 175 0.02 -12.37 -10.20
CA SER A 175 -1.06 -12.72 -9.23
C SER A 175 -2.09 -13.76 -9.69
N ARG A 176 -2.10 -14.21 -10.96
CA ARG A 176 -2.94 -15.38 -11.33
C ARG A 176 -2.65 -16.60 -10.46
N ASN A 177 -1.42 -16.66 -9.94
CA ASN A 177 -1.00 -17.74 -9.10
C ASN A 177 -1.42 -17.56 -7.65
N LEU A 178 -1.65 -16.33 -7.15
CA LEU A 178 -1.93 -16.09 -5.74
C LEU A 178 -3.21 -16.81 -5.31
N SER A 179 -3.07 -17.78 -4.41
CA SER A 179 -4.19 -18.52 -3.84
C SER A 179 -5.24 -17.56 -3.25
N HIS A 180 -6.52 -17.91 -3.43
CA HIS A 180 -7.61 -17.07 -2.92
C HIS A 180 -7.48 -16.85 -1.41
N ARG A 181 -7.14 -17.91 -0.67
CA ARG A 181 -6.93 -17.87 0.77
C ARG A 181 -5.78 -16.94 1.17
N LEU A 182 -4.63 -16.98 0.49
CA LEU A 182 -3.51 -16.10 0.83
C LEU A 182 -3.87 -14.64 0.54
N TYR A 183 -4.60 -14.38 -0.56
CA TYR A 183 -5.13 -13.05 -0.82
C TYR A 183 -6.06 -12.55 0.29
N GLU A 184 -6.98 -13.40 0.78
CA GLU A 184 -7.89 -13.02 1.86
C GLU A 184 -7.12 -12.68 3.15
N ILE A 185 -6.13 -13.51 3.53
CA ILE A 185 -5.24 -13.23 4.66
C ILE A 185 -4.56 -11.87 4.48
N LEU A 186 -3.93 -11.65 3.32
CA LEU A 186 -3.12 -10.44 3.08
C LEU A 186 -3.95 -9.16 2.92
N MET A 187 -5.23 -9.23 2.54
CA MET A 187 -6.08 -8.04 2.32
C MET A 187 -7.10 -7.80 3.42
N VAL A 188 -7.58 -8.85 4.09
CA VAL A 188 -8.61 -8.74 5.14
C VAL A 188 -7.94 -8.67 6.50
N GLU A 189 -7.08 -9.62 6.84
CA GLU A 189 -6.46 -9.67 8.17
C GLU A 189 -5.46 -8.52 8.37
N SER A 190 -4.76 -8.10 7.31
CA SER A 190 -3.86 -6.93 7.37
C SER A 190 -4.54 -5.62 7.75
N ASN A 191 -5.84 -5.49 7.48
CA ASN A 191 -6.64 -4.29 7.73
C ASN A 191 -7.57 -4.44 8.96
N ARG A 192 -7.49 -5.57 9.66
CA ARG A 192 -8.33 -5.89 10.82
C ARG A 192 -7.71 -5.46 12.15
N HIS A 193 -6.38 -5.40 12.22
CA HIS A 193 -5.61 -5.19 13.45
C HIS A 193 -5.08 -3.75 13.61
N THR A 194 -5.78 -2.78 13.03
CA THR A 194 -5.24 -1.45 12.77
C THR A 194 -6.00 -0.33 13.49
N SER A 195 -5.41 0.88 13.51
CA SER A 195 -5.93 2.03 14.26
C SER A 195 -7.36 2.45 13.86
N PRO A 196 -8.07 3.29 14.66
CA PRO A 196 -9.46 3.67 14.40
C PRO A 196 -9.76 4.22 13.00
N GLY A 197 -8.78 4.81 12.31
CA GLY A 197 -8.93 5.23 10.92
C GLY A 197 -8.98 4.06 9.94
N TYR A 198 -8.13 3.06 10.13
CA TYR A 198 -8.13 1.88 9.27
C TYR A 198 -9.43 1.10 9.42
N CYS A 199 -9.89 0.78 10.63
CA CYS A 199 -11.08 -0.07 10.85
C CYS A 199 -12.40 0.46 10.27
N GLU A 200 -12.48 1.75 9.93
CA GLU A 200 -13.68 2.37 9.38
C GLU A 200 -13.77 2.34 7.85
N TRP A 201 -12.74 1.82 7.16
CA TRP A 201 -12.66 1.80 5.70
C TRP A 201 -13.86 1.13 5.03
N GLU A 202 -14.47 0.15 5.68
CA GLU A 202 -15.63 -0.59 5.15
C GLU A 202 -16.83 0.32 4.85
N LYS A 203 -16.95 1.45 5.56
CA LYS A 203 -17.98 2.48 5.29
C LYS A 203 -17.85 3.07 3.88
N TYR A 204 -16.66 2.98 3.29
CA TYR A 204 -16.32 3.53 1.97
C TYR A 204 -16.01 2.45 0.94
N LYS A 205 -16.31 1.16 1.23
CA LYS A 205 -16.01 0.05 0.32
C LYS A 205 -16.71 0.16 -1.04
N GLU A 206 -17.90 0.75 -1.05
CA GLU A 206 -18.70 0.91 -2.25
C GLU A 206 -18.22 2.11 -3.06
N LYS A 207 -18.19 1.94 -4.39
CA LYS A 207 -17.67 2.97 -5.30
C LYS A 207 -18.36 4.32 -5.07
N LYS A 208 -19.68 4.33 -4.91
CA LYS A 208 -20.44 5.57 -4.74
C LYS A 208 -20.06 6.28 -3.44
N ASP A 209 -19.97 5.54 -2.35
CA ASP A 209 -19.72 6.07 -1.01
C ASP A 209 -18.30 6.60 -0.89
N PHE A 210 -17.31 5.88 -1.45
CA PHE A 210 -15.94 6.36 -1.58
C PHE A 210 -15.85 7.73 -2.27
N TRP A 211 -16.41 7.86 -3.47
CA TRP A 211 -16.30 9.12 -4.23
C TRP A 211 -17.04 10.27 -3.56
N THR A 212 -18.18 9.98 -2.93
CA THR A 212 -18.93 10.99 -2.16
C THR A 212 -18.11 11.47 -0.97
N ALA A 213 -17.54 10.54 -0.20
CA ALA A 213 -16.72 10.84 0.97
C ALA A 213 -15.42 11.56 0.59
N LEU A 214 -14.79 11.20 -0.54
CA LEU A 214 -13.57 11.82 -1.04
C LEU A 214 -13.79 13.28 -1.46
N VAL A 215 -14.85 13.54 -2.24
CA VAL A 215 -15.21 14.91 -2.67
C VAL A 215 -15.51 15.79 -1.46
N GLN A 216 -16.17 15.26 -0.44
CA GLN A 216 -16.42 16.00 0.80
C GLN A 216 -15.16 16.21 1.64
N TYR A 217 -14.18 15.30 1.56
CA TYR A 217 -12.96 15.37 2.34
C TYR A 217 -11.96 16.35 1.73
N VAL A 218 -11.67 16.21 0.44
CA VAL A 218 -10.75 17.05 -0.33
C VAL A 218 -11.40 17.48 -1.65
N PRO A 219 -12.41 18.38 -1.60
CA PRO A 219 -13.03 18.90 -2.82
C PRO A 219 -11.98 19.58 -3.69
N PRO A 220 -12.13 19.59 -5.03
CA PRO A 220 -11.21 20.35 -5.88
C PRO A 220 -11.38 21.86 -5.71
N PRO A 221 -10.35 22.65 -6.07
CA PRO A 221 -10.49 24.09 -6.17
C PRO A 221 -11.71 24.46 -7.02
N ASN A 222 -12.47 25.48 -6.59
CA ASN A 222 -13.69 25.94 -7.25
C ASN A 222 -14.79 24.85 -7.40
N HIS A 223 -14.85 23.87 -6.49
CA HIS A 223 -15.84 22.79 -6.48
C HIS A 223 -17.27 23.25 -6.83
N ASP A 224 -17.78 24.28 -6.15
CA ASP A 224 -19.16 24.74 -6.35
C ASP A 224 -19.40 25.32 -7.74
N PHE A 225 -18.41 26.02 -8.30
CA PHE A 225 -18.47 26.52 -9.66
C PHE A 225 -18.45 25.38 -10.68
N LEU A 226 -17.55 24.40 -10.50
CA LEU A 226 -17.45 23.23 -11.38
C LEU A 226 -18.76 22.44 -11.38
N HIS A 227 -19.32 22.19 -10.19
CA HIS A 227 -20.58 21.49 -10.04
C HIS A 227 -21.74 22.25 -10.70
N ARG A 228 -21.86 23.57 -10.48
CA ARG A 228 -22.90 24.41 -11.12
C ARG A 228 -22.76 24.50 -12.63
N SER A 229 -21.53 24.38 -13.15
CA SER A 229 -21.24 24.44 -14.59
C SER A 229 -21.41 23.09 -15.30
N GLY A 230 -21.90 22.05 -14.61
CA GLY A 230 -22.06 20.71 -15.17
C GLY A 230 -20.75 19.95 -15.39
N VAL A 231 -19.62 20.47 -14.90
CA VAL A 231 -18.31 19.81 -15.00
C VAL A 231 -18.25 18.68 -13.97
N SER A 232 -17.84 17.49 -14.43
CA SER A 232 -17.73 16.33 -13.55
C SER A 232 -16.54 16.47 -12.59
N VAL A 233 -16.80 16.97 -11.38
CA VAL A 233 -15.87 17.01 -10.24
C VAL A 233 -15.23 15.63 -10.02
N ARG A 234 -16.07 14.58 -10.02
CA ARG A 234 -15.62 13.20 -9.87
C ARG A 234 -14.67 12.77 -10.98
N GLY A 235 -14.93 13.16 -12.23
CA GLY A 235 -14.07 12.88 -13.37
C GLY A 235 -12.68 13.51 -13.22
N ILE A 236 -12.63 14.76 -12.76
CA ILE A 236 -11.37 15.47 -12.47
C ILE A 236 -10.59 14.77 -11.37
N MET A 237 -11.22 14.51 -10.22
CA MET A 237 -10.56 13.84 -9.08
C MET A 237 -10.08 12.44 -9.46
N HIS A 238 -10.87 11.70 -10.24
CA HIS A 238 -10.45 10.41 -10.79
C HIS A 238 -9.22 10.57 -11.69
N GLY A 239 -9.20 11.59 -12.55
CA GLY A 239 -8.05 11.92 -13.39
C GLY A 239 -6.80 12.19 -12.56
N VAL A 240 -6.87 13.06 -11.56
CA VAL A 240 -5.72 13.45 -10.73
C VAL A 240 -5.21 12.27 -9.90
N LEU A 241 -6.10 11.56 -9.20
CA LEU A 241 -5.75 10.41 -8.35
C LEU A 241 -5.06 9.28 -9.13
N HIS A 242 -5.45 9.09 -10.40
CA HIS A 242 -4.88 8.07 -11.29
C HIS A 242 -3.86 8.63 -12.29
N SER A 243 -3.59 9.93 -12.29
CA SER A 243 -2.59 10.53 -13.16
C SER A 243 -1.21 10.18 -12.62
N SER A 244 -0.40 9.55 -13.46
CA SER A 244 0.92 9.02 -13.12
C SER A 244 2.04 10.06 -13.26
N GLY A 245 1.72 11.34 -13.02
CA GLY A 245 2.60 12.47 -13.30
C GLY A 245 3.19 13.11 -12.05
N VAL A 246 3.89 12.34 -11.21
CA VAL A 246 4.87 12.97 -10.30
C VAL A 246 6.09 13.29 -11.16
N GLY A 247 6.46 14.56 -11.22
CA GLY A 247 7.59 15.06 -11.98
C GLY A 247 8.86 14.27 -11.67
N ARG A 248 9.68 14.06 -12.69
CA ARG A 248 11.01 13.48 -12.58
C ARG A 248 11.80 14.20 -11.47
N CYS A 249 12.24 13.46 -10.45
CA CYS A 249 13.31 13.89 -9.56
C CYS A 249 14.56 13.05 -9.91
N PRO A 250 15.73 13.68 -10.12
CA PRO A 250 16.93 13.00 -10.61
C PRO A 250 17.48 12.05 -9.54
N VAL A 251 17.84 10.83 -9.96
CA VAL A 251 18.65 9.91 -9.16
C VAL A 251 20.03 10.55 -9.02
N ASN A 252 20.31 11.12 -7.84
CA ASN A 252 21.61 11.67 -7.53
C ASN A 252 22.58 10.49 -7.32
N ARG A 253 23.26 10.09 -8.38
CA ARG A 253 24.52 9.34 -8.25
C ARG A 253 25.59 10.36 -7.94
N SER A 254 25.93 10.54 -6.66
CA SER A 254 27.20 11.17 -6.32
C SER A 254 28.33 10.36 -6.96
N PRO A 255 29.22 10.96 -7.76
CA PRO A 255 30.55 10.38 -7.91
C PRO A 255 31.34 10.72 -6.65
N LEU A 256 31.84 9.67 -6.00
CA LEU A 256 33.03 9.72 -5.16
C LEU A 256 34.13 10.47 -5.91
N ILE A 257 34.60 11.59 -5.35
CA ILE A 257 36.02 11.96 -5.25
C ILE A 257 36.22 12.64 -3.90
#